data_AF-A0A259PFP4-F1
#
_entry.id   AF-A0A259PFP4-F1
#
_cell.length_a   1.000
_cell.length_b   1.000
_cell.length_c   1.000
_cell.angle_alpha   90.00
_cell.angle_beta   90.00
_cell.angle_gamma   90.00
#
_symmetry.space_group_name_H-M   'P 1'
#
loop_
_entity.id
_entity.type
_entity.pdbx_description
1 polymer ?
#
loop_
_entity_poly.entity_id
_entity_poly.type
_entity_poly.pdbx_seq_one_letter_code
_entity_poly.pdbx_strand_id
1 'polypeptide(L)'
;GAASKLVDRLERDGLAARSAHPDDRRSSLITLTAAGEAALDQAAAIVDRALQEHLGDEPAAAAVTTILEHLLTTLVPVPAATR
;
A
#
# COMPACT_ATOMS: atom_id res chain seq x y z
N GLY A 1 -11.06 2.37 -11.49
CA GLY A 1 -10.79 0.94 -11.20
C GLY A 1 -10.97 0.65 -9.72
N ALA A 2 -10.65 -0.57 -9.25
CA ALA A 2 -10.73 -0.93 -7.83
C ALA A 2 -9.87 0.00 -6.95
N ALA A 3 -8.65 0.33 -7.40
CA ALA A 3 -7.76 1.29 -6.73
C ALA A 3 -8.38 2.70 -6.62
N SER A 4 -8.96 3.23 -7.70
CA SER A 4 -9.63 4.54 -7.68
C SER A 4 -10.75 4.56 -6.63
N LYS A 5 -11.60 3.52 -6.60
CA LYS A 5 -12.70 3.43 -5.62
C LYS A 5 -12.20 3.38 -4.18
N LEU A 6 -11.04 2.79 -3.91
CA LEU A 6 -10.43 2.78 -2.57
C LEU A 6 -9.96 4.19 -2.19
N VAL A 7 -9.22 4.85 -3.07
CA VAL A 7 -8.74 6.22 -2.86
C VAL A 7 -9.92 7.17 -2.62
N ASP A 8 -11.00 7.05 -3.40
CA ASP A 8 -12.20 7.88 -3.22
C ASP A 8 -12.81 7.70 -1.81
N ARG A 9 -12.66 6.54 -1.15
CA ARG A 9 -13.11 6.37 0.25
C ARG A 9 -12.17 7.05 1.22
N LEU A 10 -10.87 6.84 1.04
CA LEU A 10 -9.86 7.48 1.89
C LEU A 10 -9.96 9.01 1.84
N GLU A 11 -10.26 9.58 0.68
CA GLU A 11 -10.53 11.02 0.53
C GLU A 11 -11.80 11.45 1.28
N ARG A 12 -12.92 10.73 1.09
CA ARG A 12 -14.18 11.03 1.80
C ARG A 12 -14.04 10.95 3.32
N ASP A 13 -13.22 10.02 3.80
CA ASP A 13 -12.97 9.81 5.23
C ASP A 13 -11.89 10.77 5.77
N GLY A 14 -11.33 11.65 4.93
CA GLY A 14 -10.32 12.64 5.32
C GLY A 14 -8.92 12.07 5.57
N LEU A 15 -8.68 10.82 5.17
CA LEU A 15 -7.41 10.09 5.36
C LEU A 15 -6.42 10.33 4.21
N ALA A 16 -6.92 10.70 3.03
CA ALA A 16 -6.08 11.05 1.88
C ALA A 16 -6.54 12.36 1.25
N ALA A 17 -5.62 13.04 0.57
CA ALA A 17 -5.88 14.23 -0.23
C ALA A 17 -5.31 14.05 -1.63
N ARG A 18 -6.00 14.66 -2.60
CA ARG A 18 -5.59 14.69 -3.99
C ARG A 18 -5.20 16.10 -4.41
N SER A 19 -4.05 16.21 -5.05
CA SER A 19 -3.59 17.43 -5.71
C SER A 19 -3.23 17.16 -7.17
N ALA A 20 -3.27 18.18 -8.02
CA ALA A 20 -2.77 18.06 -9.38
C ALA A 20 -1.24 17.85 -9.35
N HIS A 21 -0.72 16.99 -10.24
CA HIS A 21 0.73 16.82 -10.34
C HIS A 21 1.36 18.13 -10.85
N PRO A 22 2.43 18.64 -10.21
CA PRO A 22 3.01 19.95 -10.53
C PRO A 22 3.48 20.06 -11.99
N ASP A 23 4.00 18.96 -12.55
CA ASP A 23 4.55 18.92 -13.90
C ASP A 23 3.56 18.38 -14.97
N ASP A 24 2.43 17.80 -14.55
CA ASP A 24 1.43 17.24 -15.47
C ASP A 24 0.01 17.36 -14.92
N ARG A 25 -0.77 18.26 -15.50
CA ARG A 25 -2.15 18.54 -15.09
C ARG A 25 -3.11 17.36 -15.35
N ARG A 26 -2.72 16.40 -16.20
CA ARG A 26 -3.51 15.20 -16.50
C ARG A 26 -3.34 14.11 -15.43
N SER A 27 -2.37 14.30 -14.53
CA SER A 27 -2.05 13.37 -13.44
C SER A 27 -2.40 13.99 -12.08
N SER A 28 -2.65 13.14 -11.09
CA SER A 28 -2.93 13.58 -9.71
C SER A 28 -1.99 12.87 -8.74
N LEU A 29 -1.52 13.62 -7.75
CA LEU A 29 -0.79 13.09 -6.61
C LEU A 29 -1.78 12.77 -5.48
N ILE A 30 -1.69 11.57 -4.90
CA ILE A 30 -2.45 11.19 -3.71
C ILE A 30 -1.48 11.16 -2.52
N THR A 31 -1.79 11.91 -1.48
CA THR A 31 -0.97 11.98 -0.26
C THR A 31 -1.85 11.66 0.94
N LEU A 32 -1.30 10.96 1.94
CA LEU A 32 -1.99 10.81 3.21
C LEU A 32 -2.10 12.17 3.90
N THR A 33 -3.21 12.38 4.61
CA THR A 33 -3.30 13.50 5.56
C THR A 33 -2.61 13.09 6.87
N ALA A 34 -2.42 14.03 7.80
CA ALA A 34 -1.94 13.69 9.15
C ALA A 34 -2.85 12.65 9.85
N ALA A 35 -4.17 12.71 9.61
CA ALA A 35 -5.11 11.70 10.11
C ALA A 35 -4.92 10.35 9.40
N GLY A 36 -4.62 10.36 8.11
CA GLY A 36 -4.28 9.17 7.33
C GLY A 36 -3.00 8.49 7.79
N GLU A 37 -1.95 9.26 8.08
CA GLU A 37 -0.70 8.75 8.63
C GLU A 37 -0.93 8.10 10.00
N ALA A 38 -1.63 8.78 10.90
CA ALA A 38 -1.97 8.20 12.21
C ALA A 38 -2.83 6.93 12.09
N ALA A 39 -3.77 6.88 11.15
CA ALA A 39 -4.57 5.69 10.89
C ALA A 39 -3.73 4.54 10.31
N LEU A 40 -2.75 4.85 9.45
CA LEU A 40 -1.82 3.86 8.90
C LEU A 40 -0.97 3.24 10.02
N ASP A 41 -0.44 4.04 10.93
CA ASP A 41 0.35 3.55 12.07
C ASP A 41 -0.47 2.61 12.97
N GLN A 42 -1.73 2.98 13.24
CA GLN A 42 -2.65 2.12 13.99
C GLN A 42 -2.96 0.82 13.25
N ALA A 43 -3.20 0.89 11.94
CA ALA A 43 -3.49 -0.27 11.12
C ALA A 43 -2.28 -1.22 11.06
N ALA A 44 -1.06 -0.70 10.92
CA ALA A 44 0.17 -1.49 10.91
C ALA A 44 0.28 -2.31 12.20
N ALA A 45 0.08 -1.70 13.37
CA ALA A 45 0.11 -2.40 14.65
C ALA A 45 -0.98 -3.49 14.81
N ILE A 46 -2.12 -3.34 14.13
CA ILE A 46 -3.18 -4.37 14.13
C ILE A 46 -2.78 -5.53 13.22
N VAL A 47 -2.25 -5.23 12.03
CA VAL A 47 -1.79 -6.24 11.07
C VAL A 47 -0.63 -7.04 11.66
N ASP A 48 0.37 -6.38 12.23
CA ASP A 48 1.53 -7.03 12.84
C ASP A 48 1.11 -7.99 13.95
N ARG A 49 0.15 -7.59 14.78
CA ARG A 49 -0.40 -8.45 15.83
C ARG A 49 -1.10 -9.68 15.25
N ALA A 50 -1.94 -9.50 14.24
CA ALA A 50 -2.66 -10.60 13.60
C ALA A 50 -1.67 -11.58 12.93
N LEU A 51 -0.61 -11.05 12.30
CA LEU A 51 0.46 -11.88 11.75
C LEU A 51 1.18 -12.67 12.84
N GLN A 52 1.53 -12.03 13.95
CA GLN A 52 2.18 -12.71 15.08
C GLN A 52 1.27 -13.76 15.73
N GLU A 53 -0.03 -13.50 15.85
CA GLU A 53 -1.00 -14.45 16.42
C GLU A 53 -1.15 -15.73 15.57
N HIS A 54 -1.03 -15.62 14.25
CA HIS A 54 -1.25 -16.74 13.34
C HIS A 54 0.02 -17.43 12.84
N LEU A 55 1.12 -16.69 12.71
CA LEU A 55 2.39 -17.18 12.17
C LEU A 55 3.45 -17.35 13.25
N GLY A 56 3.33 -16.65 14.38
CA GLY A 56 4.30 -16.68 15.47
C GLY A 56 5.74 -16.44 15.00
N ASP A 57 6.70 -16.99 15.75
CA ASP A 57 8.13 -16.92 15.41
C ASP A 57 8.53 -18.09 14.49
N GLU A 58 7.79 -18.31 13.40
CA GLU A 58 8.05 -19.43 12.51
C GLU A 58 9.41 -19.28 11.81
N PRO A 59 10.40 -20.17 12.05
CA PRO A 59 11.75 -20.03 11.50
C PRO A 59 11.79 -20.03 9.96
N ALA A 60 10.81 -20.64 9.30
CA ALA A 60 10.72 -20.62 7.84
C ALA A 60 10.18 -19.30 7.26
N ALA A 61 9.60 -18.41 8.06
CA ALA A 61 8.92 -17.20 7.58
C ALA A 61 9.81 -16.33 6.69
N ALA A 62 11.06 -16.11 7.09
CA ALA A 62 12.01 -15.32 6.31
C ALA A 62 12.29 -15.95 4.93
N ALA A 63 12.51 -17.27 4.87
CA ALA A 63 12.77 -17.98 3.62
C ALA A 63 11.54 -17.97 2.70
N VAL A 64 10.33 -18.13 3.27
CA VAL A 64 9.07 -18.04 2.51
C VAL A 64 8.88 -16.64 1.93
N THR A 65 9.11 -15.58 2.71
CA THR A 65 9.04 -14.19 2.23
C THR A 65 9.97 -13.96 1.04
N THR A 66 11.24 -14.39 1.12
CA THR A 66 12.19 -14.26 0.01
C THR A 66 11.72 -14.98 -1.26
N ILE A 67 11.16 -16.19 -1.13
CA ILE A 67 10.63 -16.93 -2.28
C ILE A 67 9.42 -16.21 -2.88
N LEU A 68 8.50 -15.72 -2.04
CA LEU A 68 7.32 -14.98 -2.50
C LEU A 68 7.70 -13.68 -3.23
N GLU A 69 8.67 -12.94 -2.71
CA GLU A 69 9.22 -11.74 -3.37
C GLU A 69 9.80 -12.08 -4.75
N HIS A 70 10.59 -13.15 -4.83
CA HIS A 70 11.13 -13.61 -6.10
C HIS A 70 10.04 -13.98 -7.11
N LEU A 71 9.01 -14.71 -6.66
CA LEU A 71 7.86 -15.06 -7.50
C LEU A 71 7.09 -13.82 -7.95
N LEU A 72 6.87 -12.83 -7.07
CA LEU A 72 6.20 -11.57 -7.43
C LEU A 72 6.95 -10.83 -8.54
N THR A 73 8.28 -10.74 -8.45
CA THR A 73 9.09 -10.09 -9.49
C THR A 73 9.10 -10.84 -10.82
N THR A 74 8.92 -12.17 -10.77
CA THR A 74 8.94 -13.03 -11.96
C THR A 74 7.58 -13.09 -12.64
N LEU A 75 6.49 -13.05 -11.87
CA LEU A 75 5.13 -13.26 -12.35
C LEU A 75 4.39 -11.95 -12.71
N VAL A 76 4.79 -10.81 -12.14
CA VAL A 76 4.17 -9.52 -12.46
C VAL A 76 5.02 -8.81 -13.52
N PRO A 77 4.56 -8.69 -14.78
CA PRO A 77 5.22 -7.83 -15.73
C PRO A 77 5.15 -6.39 -15.20
N VAL A 78 6.30 -5.77 -14.97
CA VAL A 78 6.39 -4.34 -14.64
C VAL A 78 5.68 -3.56 -15.76
N PRO A 79 4.57 -2.84 -15.48
CA PRO A 79 3.97 -2.02 -16.51
C PRO A 79 5.00 -0.97 -16.94
N ALA A 80 5.32 -0.95 -18.24
CA ALA A 80 6.21 0.04 -18.81
C ALA A 80 5.72 1.44 -18.41
N ALA A 81 6.56 2.19 -17.71
CA ALA A 81 6.29 3.59 -17.39
C ALA A 81 5.93 4.31 -18.70
N THR A 82 4.68 4.72 -18.81
CA THR A 82 4.20 5.45 -19.99
C THR A 82 4.80 6.84 -19.93
N ARG A 83 5.61 7.16 -20.95
CA ARG A 83 6.37 8.39 -21.14
C ARG A 83 5.48 9.56 -21.52
#